data_AF-A0A3S1BMI5-F1
#
_entry.id   AF-A0A3S1BMI5-F1
#
_cell.length_a   1.000
_cell.length_b   1.000
_cell.length_c   1.000
_cell.angle_alpha   90.00
_cell.angle_beta   90.00
_cell.angle_gamma   90.00
#
_symmetry.space_group_name_H-M   'P 1'
#
loop_
_entity.id
_entity.type
_entity.pdbx_description
1 polymer ?
#
loop_
_entity_poly.entity_id
_entity_poly.type
_entity_poly.pdbx_seq_one_letter_code
_entity_poly.pdbx_strand_id
1 'polypeptide(L)'
;MASHVSASAYSATSSALYQSTINSTGIQRETFADRLTQTKQWLYNSEENLLMGRSPIDWLLYIGSLLLFVCALIGMSAAFFAIFFWIVDWNDPTLQGPSSILQVPGMGFRPQPDASTTLIRFVKGDSTTYFHYLDHLEAYIQYYEYELQQGDNFKDCREIRTRRSQELNKVCVFDVEQLGGNCVKQQN
;
A
#
# COMPACT_ATOMS: atom_id res chain seq x y z
N MET A 1 -14.92 -29.72 52.53
CA MET A 1 -14.88 -28.24 52.62
C MET A 1 -15.12 -27.69 51.23
N ALA A 2 -16.33 -27.23 50.97
CA ALA A 2 -16.80 -26.86 49.64
C ALA A 2 -16.51 -25.39 49.33
N SER A 3 -15.73 -25.19 48.26
CA SER A 3 -15.85 -24.18 47.19
C SER A 3 -16.56 -22.84 47.47
N HIS A 4 -15.86 -21.74 47.20
CA HIS A 4 -16.46 -20.55 46.57
C HIS A 4 -15.53 -20.05 45.46
N VAL A 5 -15.88 -20.43 44.23
CA VAL A 5 -15.35 -19.86 42.99
C VAL A 5 -16.11 -18.57 42.73
N SER A 6 -15.39 -17.46 42.66
CA SER A 6 -15.93 -16.15 42.32
C SER A 6 -16.34 -16.14 40.85
N ALA A 7 -17.62 -16.42 40.59
CA ALA A 7 -18.19 -16.30 39.25
C ALA A 7 -18.29 -14.82 38.86
N SER A 8 -17.50 -14.48 37.85
CA SER A 8 -17.47 -13.21 37.15
C SER A 8 -18.84 -12.89 36.55
N ALA A 9 -19.51 -11.85 37.03
CA ALA A 9 -20.80 -11.39 36.55
C ALA A 9 -20.64 -10.57 35.26
N TYR A 10 -20.26 -11.21 34.16
CA TYR A 10 -20.36 -10.61 32.82
C TYR A 10 -21.29 -11.46 31.96
N SER A 11 -22.58 -11.12 32.00
CA SER A 11 -23.53 -11.18 30.88
C SER A 11 -24.92 -10.97 31.46
N ALA A 12 -25.25 -9.72 31.79
CA ALA A 12 -26.65 -9.33 31.75
C ALA A 12 -26.99 -9.26 30.26
N THR A 13 -27.69 -10.28 29.79
CA THR A 13 -28.37 -10.28 28.49
C THR A 13 -29.07 -8.94 28.34
N SER A 14 -28.70 -8.18 27.30
CA SER A 14 -29.34 -6.91 26.94
C SER A 14 -30.85 -7.15 26.82
N SER A 15 -31.60 -6.77 27.84
CA SER A 15 -33.05 -6.94 27.94
C SER A 15 -33.83 -6.00 27.02
N ALA A 16 -33.13 -5.07 26.34
CA ALA A 16 -33.74 -4.08 25.48
C ALA A 16 -34.42 -4.63 24.21
N LEU A 17 -34.20 -5.91 23.88
CA LEU A 17 -34.89 -6.55 22.74
C LEU A 17 -35.91 -7.63 23.15
N TYR A 18 -36.00 -8.01 24.42
CA TYR A 18 -36.84 -9.13 24.87
C TYR A 18 -37.90 -8.81 25.94
N GLN A 19 -38.01 -7.57 26.41
CA GLN A 19 -39.16 -7.18 27.21
C GLN A 19 -40.32 -6.69 26.32
N SER A 20 -40.81 -7.58 25.47
CA SER A 20 -42.24 -7.54 25.11
C SER A 20 -43.03 -7.93 26.36
N THR A 21 -43.40 -6.93 27.15
CA THR A 21 -44.64 -6.87 27.96
C THR A 21 -45.35 -8.22 28.25
N ILE A 22 -44.81 -9.06 29.14
CA ILE A 22 -45.57 -10.20 29.71
C ILE A 22 -46.46 -9.72 30.88
N ASN A 23 -47.10 -8.57 30.74
CA ASN A 23 -48.08 -8.10 31.71
C ASN A 23 -49.14 -7.19 31.07
N SER A 24 -49.63 -7.53 29.89
CA SER A 24 -50.98 -7.15 29.46
C SER A 24 -51.36 -8.01 28.26
N THR A 25 -52.59 -8.48 28.26
CA THR A 25 -53.19 -9.36 27.24
C THR A 25 -53.17 -8.70 25.86
N GLY A 26 -52.34 -9.21 24.94
CA GLY A 26 -52.44 -8.95 23.50
C GLY A 26 -51.10 -8.68 22.82
N ILE A 27 -50.81 -9.37 21.71
CA ILE A 27 -49.65 -9.10 20.84
C ILE A 27 -49.91 -7.77 20.13
N GLN A 28 -49.53 -6.66 20.75
CA GLN A 28 -49.48 -5.35 20.12
C GLN A 28 -48.21 -5.28 19.27
N ARG A 29 -48.36 -4.92 17.99
CA ARG A 29 -47.24 -4.76 17.06
C ARG A 29 -46.61 -3.40 17.36
N GLU A 30 -45.43 -3.40 17.98
CA GLU A 30 -44.69 -2.18 18.35
C GLU A 30 -44.62 -1.19 17.19
N THR A 31 -45.05 0.05 17.40
CA THR A 31 -45.00 1.10 16.39
C THR A 31 -43.54 1.53 16.19
N PHE A 32 -43.18 2.06 15.00
CA PHE A 32 -41.82 2.60 14.79
C PHE A 32 -41.42 3.66 15.82
N ALA A 33 -42.39 4.44 16.32
CA ALA A 33 -42.17 5.41 17.38
C ALA A 33 -41.77 4.75 18.71
N ASP A 34 -42.39 3.62 19.07
CA ASP A 34 -42.09 2.86 20.29
C ASP A 34 -40.72 2.18 20.21
N ARG A 35 -40.35 1.70 19.02
CA ARG A 35 -38.99 1.23 18.74
C ARG A 35 -37.97 2.37 18.89
N LEU A 36 -38.29 3.57 18.42
CA LEU A 36 -37.39 4.71 18.51
C LEU A 36 -37.19 5.17 19.96
N THR A 37 -38.26 5.18 20.76
CA THR A 37 -38.15 5.50 22.20
C THR A 37 -37.38 4.42 22.97
N GLN A 38 -37.61 3.13 22.67
CA GLN A 38 -36.82 2.02 23.22
C GLN A 38 -35.34 2.14 22.87
N THR A 39 -35.00 2.43 21.61
CA THR A 39 -33.58 2.60 21.21
C THR A 39 -32.93 3.82 21.87
N LYS A 40 -33.67 4.92 22.05
CA LYS A 40 -33.19 6.11 22.75
C LYS A 40 -32.93 5.81 24.23
N GLN A 41 -33.85 5.11 24.88
CA GLN A 41 -33.74 4.74 26.30
C GLN A 41 -32.64 3.69 26.53
N TRP A 42 -32.41 2.80 25.56
CA TRP A 42 -31.28 1.87 25.57
C TRP A 42 -29.93 2.59 25.39
N LEU A 43 -29.87 3.62 24.53
CA LEU A 43 -28.65 4.37 24.26
C LEU A 43 -28.22 5.20 25.48
N TYR A 44 -29.17 5.92 26.09
CA TYR A 44 -28.94 6.75 27.26
C TYR A 44 -30.15 6.69 28.19
N ASN A 45 -29.94 6.15 29.39
CA ASN A 45 -30.93 6.18 30.46
C ASN A 45 -30.63 7.38 31.37
N SER A 46 -31.45 8.43 31.31
CA SER A 46 -31.25 9.66 32.10
C SER A 46 -31.49 9.46 33.59
N GLU A 47 -32.22 8.41 33.99
CA GLU A 47 -32.54 8.14 35.40
C GLU A 47 -31.33 7.56 36.15
N GLU A 48 -30.59 6.68 35.49
CA GLU A 48 -29.44 5.97 36.08
C GLU A 48 -28.08 6.49 35.54
N ASN A 49 -28.10 7.44 34.60
CA ASN A 49 -26.92 7.94 33.87
C ASN A 49 -26.06 6.83 33.24
N LEU A 50 -26.72 5.79 32.71
CA LEU A 50 -26.06 4.67 32.02
C LEU A 50 -26.07 4.91 30.51
N LEU A 51 -24.91 4.70 29.88
CA LEU A 51 -24.73 4.74 28.42
C LEU A 51 -24.63 3.30 27.91
N MET A 52 -25.54 2.87 27.04
CA MET A 52 -25.62 1.48 26.54
C MET A 52 -25.53 0.41 27.65
N GLY A 53 -26.17 0.66 28.80
CA GLY A 53 -26.21 -0.28 29.94
C GLY A 53 -24.94 -0.37 30.78
N ARG A 54 -23.97 0.54 30.65
CA ARG A 54 -22.80 0.66 31.55
C ARG A 54 -22.60 2.10 32.01
N SER A 55 -21.88 2.28 33.12
CA SER A 55 -21.52 3.63 33.55
C SER A 55 -20.55 4.27 32.54
N PRO A 56 -20.59 5.60 32.34
CA PRO A 56 -19.65 6.29 31.46
C PRO A 56 -18.19 6.15 31.92
N ILE A 57 -17.98 5.93 33.22
CA ILE A 57 -16.65 5.68 33.80
C ILE A 57 -16.12 4.30 33.36
N ASP A 58 -16.96 3.27 33.36
CA ASP A 58 -16.57 1.93 32.89
C ASP A 58 -16.28 1.92 31.39
N TRP A 59 -17.01 2.73 30.61
CA TRP A 59 -16.72 2.94 29.20
C TRP A 59 -15.35 3.59 28.98
N LEU A 60 -15.03 4.63 29.76
CA LEU A 60 -13.72 5.28 29.69
C LEU A 60 -12.60 4.31 30.06
N LEU A 61 -12.78 3.48 31.09
CA LEU A 61 -11.81 2.45 31.49
C LEU A 61 -11.65 1.37 30.41
N TYR A 62 -12.75 0.93 29.79
CA TYR A 62 -12.71 -0.05 28.70
C TYR A 62 -11.99 0.52 27.46
N ILE A 63 -12.37 1.71 27.02
CA ILE A 63 -11.75 2.38 25.86
C ILE A 63 -10.28 2.69 26.14
N GLY A 64 -9.95 3.17 27.34
CA GLY A 64 -8.59 3.46 27.76
C GLY A 64 -7.70 2.22 27.77
N SER A 65 -8.20 1.09 28.30
CA SER A 65 -7.44 -0.16 28.30
C SER A 65 -7.28 -0.75 26.89
N LEU A 66 -8.29 -0.64 26.02
CA LEU A 66 -8.21 -1.05 24.62
C LEU A 66 -7.22 -0.18 23.83
N LEU A 67 -7.24 1.14 24.03
CA LEU A 67 -6.29 2.06 23.40
C LEU A 67 -4.85 1.74 23.82
N LEU A 68 -4.60 1.54 25.12
CA LEU A 68 -3.27 1.17 25.61
C LEU A 68 -2.79 -0.15 25.00
N PHE A 69 -3.67 -1.15 24.91
CA PHE A 69 -3.37 -2.43 24.28
C PHE A 69 -3.03 -2.28 22.80
N VAL A 70 -3.82 -1.50 22.04
CA VAL A 70 -3.56 -1.25 20.62
C VAL A 70 -2.27 -0.45 20.42
N CYS A 71 -1.99 0.56 21.25
CA CYS A 71 -0.74 1.29 21.23
C CYS A 71 0.47 0.38 21.48
N ALA A 72 0.37 -0.55 22.43
CA ALA A 72 1.43 -1.53 22.69
C ALA A 72 1.66 -2.47 21.49
N LEU A 73 0.59 -2.94 20.84
CA LEU A 73 0.70 -3.77 19.63
C LEU A 73 1.35 -3.02 18.46
N ILE A 74 0.94 -1.77 18.22
CA ILE A 74 1.53 -0.92 17.18
C ILE A 74 3.00 -0.64 17.51
N GLY A 75 3.32 -0.33 18.77
CA GLY A 75 4.69 -0.11 19.22
C GLY A 75 5.58 -1.33 19.00
N MET A 76 5.09 -2.52 19.35
CA MET A 76 5.81 -3.77 19.10
C MET A 76 6.00 -4.04 17.60
N SER A 77 4.96 -3.82 16.78
CA SER A 77 5.06 -3.96 15.33
C SER A 77 6.07 -2.96 14.73
N ALA A 78 6.04 -1.70 15.16
CA ALA A 78 6.98 -0.67 14.73
C ALA A 78 8.42 -1.02 15.13
N ALA A 79 8.63 -1.61 16.32
CA ALA A 79 9.94 -2.08 16.74
C ALA A 79 10.48 -3.19 15.83
N PHE A 80 9.63 -4.16 15.43
CA PHE A 80 10.03 -5.19 14.47
C PHE A 80 10.38 -4.60 13.09
N PHE A 81 9.60 -3.63 12.59
CA PHE A 81 9.93 -2.94 11.35
C PHE A 81 11.23 -2.13 11.47
N ALA A 82 11.47 -1.46 12.59
CA ALA A 82 12.69 -0.71 12.82
C ALA A 82 13.93 -1.62 12.80
N ILE A 83 13.85 -2.78 13.45
CA ILE A 83 14.92 -3.79 13.41
C ILE A 83 15.12 -4.31 11.98
N PHE A 84 14.03 -4.58 11.26
CA PHE A 84 14.11 -5.02 9.87
C PHE A 84 14.83 -4.00 8.97
N PHE A 85 14.46 -2.72 9.03
CA PHE A 85 15.13 -1.66 8.27
C PHE A 85 16.56 -1.39 8.72
N TRP A 86 16.93 -1.79 9.93
CA TRP A 86 18.31 -1.69 10.40
C TRP A 86 19.20 -2.80 9.85
N ILE A 87 18.64 -3.98 9.58
CA ILE A 87 19.37 -5.13 9.02
C ILE A 87 19.52 -5.04 7.50
N VAL A 88 18.55 -4.41 6.82
CA VAL A 88 18.57 -4.27 5.36
C VAL A 88 19.53 -3.15 4.94
N ASP A 89 20.49 -3.48 4.07
CA ASP A 89 21.34 -2.50 3.42
C ASP A 89 20.52 -1.64 2.44
N TRP A 90 20.77 -0.34 2.44
CA TRP A 90 20.08 0.63 1.57
C TRP A 90 20.70 0.72 0.17
N ASN A 91 21.94 0.28 0.00
CA ASN A 91 22.65 0.37 -1.28
C ASN A 91 22.52 -0.91 -2.10
N ASP A 92 22.61 -2.07 -1.46
CA ASP A 92 22.66 -3.36 -2.13
C ASP A 92 21.59 -4.32 -1.60
N PRO A 93 20.75 -4.93 -2.48
CA PRO A 93 19.78 -5.92 -2.03
C PRO A 93 20.48 -7.16 -1.46
N THR A 94 19.95 -7.72 -0.37
CA THR A 94 20.54 -8.89 0.32
C THR A 94 20.44 -10.19 -0.48
N LEU A 95 19.44 -10.32 -1.35
CA LEU A 95 19.22 -11.49 -2.20
C LEU A 95 19.52 -11.16 -3.67
N GLN A 96 20.72 -11.50 -4.14
CA GLN A 96 21.19 -11.27 -5.51
C GLN A 96 21.67 -12.55 -6.19
N GLY A 97 21.52 -12.61 -7.51
CA GLY A 97 22.06 -13.68 -8.34
C GLY A 97 21.33 -15.02 -8.14
N PRO A 98 22.04 -16.15 -7.96
CA PRO A 98 21.42 -17.49 -7.94
C PRO A 98 20.58 -17.77 -6.69
N SER A 99 20.70 -16.96 -5.63
CA SER A 99 19.83 -17.02 -4.45
C SER A 99 18.50 -16.29 -4.66
N SER A 100 18.30 -15.66 -5.81
CA SER A 100 17.10 -14.91 -6.19
C SER A 100 16.46 -15.50 -7.43
N ILE A 101 15.16 -15.27 -7.58
CA ILE A 101 14.41 -15.60 -8.82
C ILE A 101 14.95 -14.82 -10.03
N LEU A 102 15.69 -13.73 -9.80
CA LEU A 102 16.30 -12.89 -10.83
C LEU A 102 17.70 -13.39 -11.26
N GLN A 103 17.92 -14.71 -11.27
CA GLN A 103 19.21 -15.29 -11.65
C GLN A 103 19.61 -14.94 -13.10
N VAL A 104 18.63 -14.79 -14.00
CA VAL A 104 18.85 -14.47 -15.42
C VAL A 104 18.25 -13.09 -15.71
N PRO A 105 19.01 -12.18 -16.34
CA PRO A 105 18.49 -10.86 -16.69
C PRO A 105 17.37 -10.99 -17.74
N GLY A 106 16.28 -10.26 -17.53
CA GLY A 106 15.22 -10.12 -18.53
C GLY A 106 15.65 -9.19 -19.66
N MET A 107 15.14 -9.44 -20.87
CA MET A 107 15.29 -8.54 -22.01
C MET A 107 13.96 -7.82 -22.26
N GLY A 108 13.96 -6.50 -22.09
CA GLY A 108 12.87 -5.63 -22.51
C GLY A 108 13.17 -5.00 -23.86
N PHE A 109 12.12 -4.65 -24.61
CA PHE A 109 12.26 -3.85 -25.83
C PHE A 109 11.39 -2.59 -25.75
N ARG A 110 11.68 -1.65 -26.64
CA ARG A 110 10.92 -0.41 -26.84
C ARG A 110 10.63 -0.27 -28.33
N PRO A 111 9.47 0.31 -28.73
CA PRO A 111 8.43 0.95 -27.91
C PRO A 111 7.41 -0.01 -27.30
N GLN A 112 6.79 0.40 -26.18
CA GLN A 112 5.71 -0.33 -25.52
C GLN A 112 4.61 0.66 -25.07
N PRO A 113 3.72 1.09 -26.00
CA PRO A 113 2.65 2.03 -25.68
C PRO A 113 1.51 1.41 -24.87
N ASP A 114 1.35 0.09 -24.95
CA ASP A 114 0.40 -0.67 -24.16
C ASP A 114 1.18 -1.67 -23.31
N ALA A 115 0.97 -1.65 -21.99
CA ALA A 115 1.64 -2.57 -21.07
C ALA A 115 1.06 -4.00 -21.13
N SER A 116 -0.12 -4.17 -21.71
CA SER A 116 -0.81 -5.45 -21.77
C SER A 116 -0.45 -6.29 -23.01
N THR A 117 0.06 -5.66 -24.08
CA THR A 117 0.38 -6.34 -25.34
C THR A 117 1.78 -6.03 -25.84
N THR A 118 2.45 -7.03 -26.43
CA THR A 118 3.77 -6.88 -27.07
C THR A 118 3.67 -6.65 -28.58
N LEU A 119 2.45 -6.47 -29.11
CA LEU A 119 2.20 -6.38 -30.54
C LEU A 119 2.48 -4.97 -31.07
N ILE A 120 3.42 -4.86 -32.00
CA ILE A 120 3.62 -3.65 -32.79
C ILE A 120 2.91 -3.81 -34.13
N ARG A 121 1.84 -3.04 -34.34
CA ARG A 121 1.06 -3.06 -35.57
C ARG A 121 0.81 -1.64 -36.05
N PHE A 122 1.29 -1.33 -37.25
CA PHE A 122 1.02 -0.08 -37.92
C PHE A 122 0.84 -0.31 -39.42
N VAL A 123 0.27 0.68 -40.11
CA VAL A 123 0.09 0.66 -41.56
C VAL A 123 1.15 1.56 -42.19
N LYS A 124 1.93 1.03 -43.11
CA LYS A 124 2.94 1.82 -43.84
C LYS A 124 2.25 2.92 -44.64
N GLY A 125 2.62 4.17 -44.37
CA GLY A 125 2.08 5.35 -45.06
C GLY A 125 0.97 6.08 -44.32
N ASP A 126 0.45 5.51 -43.22
CA ASP A 126 -0.51 6.20 -42.35
C ASP A 126 0.17 6.65 -41.05
N SER A 127 0.48 7.94 -40.96
CA SER A 127 1.16 8.54 -39.81
C SER A 127 0.39 8.39 -38.51
N THR A 128 -0.93 8.34 -38.56
CA THR A 128 -1.77 8.22 -37.35
C THR A 128 -1.58 6.87 -36.65
N THR A 129 -1.20 5.83 -37.41
CA THR A 129 -1.07 4.46 -36.90
C THR A 129 0.27 4.15 -36.25
N TYR A 130 1.32 4.96 -36.48
CA TYR A 130 2.63 4.75 -35.84
C TYR A 130 3.07 5.91 -34.96
N PHE A 131 2.34 7.02 -34.96
CA PHE A 131 2.67 8.19 -34.15
C PHE A 131 2.84 7.87 -32.66
N HIS A 132 1.96 7.03 -32.10
CA HIS A 132 2.04 6.66 -30.68
C HIS A 132 3.29 5.83 -30.36
N TYR A 133 3.77 5.00 -31.30
CA TYR A 133 5.03 4.28 -31.14
C TYR A 133 6.24 5.23 -31.20
N LEU A 134 6.19 6.24 -32.08
CA LEU A 134 7.25 7.26 -32.18
C LEU A 134 7.33 8.12 -30.93
N ASP A 135 6.19 8.58 -30.40
CA ASP A 135 6.13 9.37 -29.17
C ASP A 135 6.78 8.63 -27.99
N HIS A 136 6.50 7.33 -27.85
CA HIS A 136 7.13 6.50 -26.81
C HIS A 136 8.64 6.30 -27.03
N LEU A 137 9.10 6.23 -28.28
CA LEU A 137 10.52 6.13 -28.60
C LEU A 137 11.24 7.45 -28.33
N GLU A 138 10.67 8.57 -28.77
CA GLU A 138 11.23 9.91 -28.58
C GLU A 138 11.32 10.24 -27.08
N ALA A 139 10.26 9.99 -26.32
CA ALA A 139 10.26 10.16 -24.86
C ALA A 139 11.34 9.29 -24.16
N TYR A 140 11.61 8.08 -24.67
CA TYR A 140 12.65 7.22 -24.11
C TYR A 140 14.07 7.68 -24.48
N ILE A 141 14.27 8.08 -25.74
CA ILE A 141 15.57 8.53 -26.26
C ILE A 141 15.94 9.89 -25.67
N GLN A 142 14.98 10.74 -25.31
CA GLN A 142 15.23 12.06 -24.75
C GLN A 142 16.14 12.02 -23.51
N TYR A 143 16.05 11.00 -22.65
CA TYR A 143 16.96 10.82 -21.51
C TYR A 143 18.43 10.62 -21.90
N TYR A 144 18.67 10.20 -23.14
CA TYR A 144 20.00 9.96 -23.68
C TYR A 144 20.56 11.12 -24.51
N GLU A 145 19.86 12.25 -24.56
CA GLU A 145 20.37 13.46 -25.21
C GLU A 145 21.64 13.96 -24.50
N TYR A 146 22.60 14.42 -25.30
CA TYR A 146 23.91 14.85 -24.80
C TYR A 146 23.82 15.97 -23.76
N GLU A 147 22.84 16.87 -23.88
CA GLU A 147 22.62 17.97 -22.95
C GLU A 147 22.32 17.50 -21.52
N LEU A 148 21.68 16.34 -21.37
CA LEU A 148 21.33 15.76 -20.07
C LEU A 148 22.45 14.88 -19.49
N GLN A 149 23.45 14.54 -20.29
CA GLN A 149 24.59 13.69 -19.90
C GLN A 149 25.87 14.50 -19.60
N GLN A 150 25.72 15.76 -19.19
CA GLN A 150 26.85 16.65 -18.86
C GLN A 150 27.00 16.83 -17.34
N GLY A 151 28.25 16.85 -16.85
CA GLY A 151 28.59 17.13 -15.45
C GLY A 151 29.54 16.09 -14.83
N ASP A 152 29.91 16.33 -13.57
CA ASP A 152 30.92 15.53 -12.84
C ASP A 152 30.50 14.07 -12.58
N ASN A 153 29.21 13.78 -12.67
CA ASN A 153 28.63 12.45 -12.48
C ASN A 153 28.78 11.54 -13.70
N PHE A 154 29.19 12.09 -14.86
CA PHE A 154 29.29 11.36 -16.10
C PHE A 154 30.75 11.13 -16.51
N LYS A 155 31.01 9.99 -17.17
CA LYS A 155 32.32 9.63 -17.70
C LYS A 155 32.19 8.91 -19.03
N ASP A 156 33.14 9.16 -19.93
CA ASP A 156 33.26 8.37 -21.15
C ASP A 156 33.80 6.95 -20.85
N CYS A 157 33.06 5.94 -21.30
CA CYS A 157 33.34 4.53 -21.06
C CYS A 157 33.74 3.76 -22.32
N ARG A 158 33.92 4.43 -23.48
CA ARG A 158 34.19 3.77 -24.78
C ARG A 158 35.37 2.78 -24.74
N GLU A 159 36.37 3.03 -23.90
CA GLU A 159 37.59 2.21 -23.80
C GLU A 159 37.51 1.11 -22.74
N ILE A 160 36.50 1.13 -21.86
CA ILE A 160 36.40 0.20 -20.73
C ILE A 160 35.73 -1.10 -21.21
N ARG A 161 36.55 -2.14 -21.44
CA ARG A 161 36.07 -3.47 -21.85
C ARG A 161 35.95 -4.49 -20.70
N THR A 162 36.42 -4.13 -19.52
CA THR A 162 36.46 -5.01 -18.34
C THR A 162 35.62 -4.43 -17.21
N ARG A 163 35.37 -5.26 -16.18
CA ARG A 163 34.67 -4.80 -14.97
C ARG A 163 35.42 -3.62 -14.37
N ARG A 164 34.71 -2.52 -14.17
CA ARG A 164 35.26 -1.30 -13.58
C ARG A 164 35.63 -1.55 -12.11
N SER A 165 36.82 -1.08 -11.71
CA SER A 165 37.33 -1.16 -10.33
C SER A 165 37.41 0.20 -9.62
N GLN A 166 37.34 1.32 -10.35
CA GLN A 166 37.48 2.69 -9.84
C GLN A 166 36.31 3.56 -10.33
N GLU A 167 35.92 4.60 -9.58
CA GLU A 167 34.83 5.51 -9.95
C GLU A 167 33.48 4.80 -10.22
N LEU A 168 33.08 3.94 -9.30
CA LEU A 168 31.79 3.22 -9.34
C LEU A 168 30.58 4.17 -9.29
N ASN A 169 30.76 5.37 -8.75
CA ASN A 169 29.70 6.37 -8.58
C ASN A 169 29.41 7.19 -9.85
N LYS A 170 30.24 7.06 -10.90
CA LYS A 170 30.07 7.81 -12.16
C LYS A 170 29.31 6.98 -13.20
N VAL A 171 28.38 7.57 -13.90
CA VAL A 171 27.59 6.92 -14.95
C VAL A 171 28.33 6.97 -16.29
N CYS A 172 28.22 5.91 -17.09
CA CYS A 172 28.74 5.93 -18.45
C CYS A 172 27.85 6.78 -19.35
N VAL A 173 28.47 7.71 -20.07
CA VAL A 173 27.83 8.42 -21.19
C VAL A 173 27.49 7.39 -22.27
N PHE A 174 26.27 7.45 -22.77
CA PHE A 174 25.80 6.59 -23.84
C PHE A 174 25.39 7.46 -25.03
N ASP A 175 26.07 7.24 -26.14
CA ASP A 175 25.90 8.00 -27.37
C ASP A 175 24.82 7.35 -28.23
N VAL A 176 23.77 8.10 -28.55
CA VAL A 176 22.62 7.59 -29.31
C VAL A 176 23.02 7.18 -30.72
N GLU A 177 24.11 7.74 -31.27
CA GLU A 177 24.64 7.33 -32.59
C GLU A 177 25.05 5.86 -32.63
N GLN A 178 25.35 5.25 -31.47
CA GLN A 178 25.68 3.82 -31.37
C GLN A 178 24.49 2.91 -31.68
N LEU A 179 23.24 3.41 -31.64
CA LEU A 179 22.06 2.65 -32.07
C LEU A 179 22.02 2.43 -33.60
N GLY A 180 22.88 3.14 -34.34
CA GLY A 180 22.94 3.13 -35.80
C GLY A 180 22.21 4.33 -36.41
N GLY A 181 22.80 4.90 -37.46
CA GLY A 181 22.35 6.16 -38.08
C GLY A 181 20.94 6.16 -38.67
N ASN A 182 20.28 5.01 -38.77
CA ASN A 182 18.90 4.88 -39.27
C ASN A 182 17.85 4.84 -38.15
N CYS A 183 18.26 4.72 -36.88
CA CYS A 183 17.38 4.56 -35.72
C CYS A 183 17.35 5.81 -34.84
N VAL A 184 18.11 6.83 -35.19
CA VAL A 184 18.16 8.13 -34.53
C VAL A 184 17.36 9.16 -35.32
N LYS A 185 16.80 10.15 -34.61
CA LYS A 185 16.09 11.27 -35.22
C LYS A 185 17.03 11.94 -36.22
N GLN A 186 16.67 11.93 -37.50
CA GLN A 186 17.45 12.63 -38.51
C GLN A 186 17.36 14.12 -38.19
N GLN A 187 18.52 14.72 -37.91
CA GLN A 187 18.63 16.16 -37.72
C GLN A 187 18.45 16.79 -39.10
N ASN A 188 17.23 17.22 -39.40
CA ASN A 188 16.90 17.96 -40.62
C ASN A 188 17.10 19.45 -40.39
#